data_AF-A0A2N0QPL6-F1
#
_entry.id   AF-A0A2N0QPL6-F1
#
_cell.length_a   1.000
_cell.length_b   1.000
_cell.length_c   1.000
_cell.angle_alpha   90.00
_cell.angle_beta   90.00
_cell.angle_gamma   90.00
#
_symmetry.space_group_name_H-M   'P 1'
#
loop_
_entity.id
_entity.type
_entity.pdbx_description
1 polymer ?
#
loop_
_entity_poly.entity_id
_entity_poly.type
_entity_poly.pdbx_seq_one_letter_code
_entity_poly.pdbx_strand_id
1 'polypeptide(L)'
;MVLEKANEMKSYLAMKCRGCMPKNVQLNFLRKIHNEHESSKTSSISRIPFVAADSLYFKDFTKSLNSGYNPSKRTAFATTHLDGELANITLKIEKKLAKAKNLTLCVDGWASLLKHSIYTFVIMTPERKQYIYFLEDMLSFSHTANFNAKKMVKVLEKVGPKKFFAIITDVESVADKYSYILPIRCIAYKVAC
;
A
#
# COMPACT_ATOMS: atom_id res chain seq x y z
N MET A 1 -8.31 22.09 35.09
CA MET A 1 -7.23 21.17 34.65
C MET A 1 -7.56 20.32 33.43
N VAL A 2 -8.65 19.52 33.40
CA VAL A 2 -9.02 18.68 32.21
C VAL A 2 -9.50 19.51 31.02
N LEU A 3 -10.30 20.55 31.26
CA LEU A 3 -10.83 21.44 30.22
C LEU A 3 -9.75 22.34 29.59
N GLU A 4 -8.73 22.66 30.38
CA GLU A 4 -7.60 23.53 30.04
C GLU A 4 -6.62 22.81 29.10
N LYS A 5 -6.29 21.55 29.42
CA LYS A 5 -5.46 20.68 28.56
C LYS A 5 -6.17 20.27 27.26
N ALA A 6 -7.50 20.11 27.29
CA ALA A 6 -8.30 19.90 26.09
C ALA A 6 -8.31 21.13 25.16
N ASN A 7 -8.24 22.34 25.73
CA ASN A 7 -8.13 23.58 24.97
C ASN A 7 -6.70 23.79 24.43
N GLU A 8 -5.65 23.40 25.16
CA GLU A 8 -4.27 23.39 24.64
C GLU A 8 -4.09 22.43 23.47
N MET A 9 -4.69 21.23 23.52
CA MET A 9 -4.63 20.25 22.44
C MET A 9 -5.43 20.71 21.20
N LYS A 10 -6.56 21.38 21.40
CA LYS A 10 -7.30 22.07 20.32
C LYS A 10 -6.45 23.18 19.71
N SER A 11 -5.74 23.96 20.51
CA SER A 11 -4.85 25.02 20.04
C SER A 11 -3.60 24.49 19.32
N TYR A 12 -3.01 23.38 19.79
CA TYR A 12 -1.88 22.70 19.13
C TYR A 12 -2.29 22.10 17.78
N LEU A 13 -3.45 21.44 17.72
CA LEU A 13 -4.02 20.92 16.48
C LEU A 13 -4.47 22.07 15.54
N ALA A 14 -5.01 23.17 16.06
CA ALA A 14 -5.39 24.34 15.26
C ALA A 14 -4.18 25.11 14.71
N MET A 15 -3.08 25.24 15.47
CA MET A 15 -1.83 25.85 15.01
C MET A 15 -1.13 25.00 13.94
N LYS A 16 -1.10 23.67 14.11
CA LYS A 16 -0.40 22.73 13.22
C LYS A 16 -1.25 22.29 12.02
N CYS A 17 -2.56 22.47 12.08
CA CYS A 17 -3.52 22.08 11.04
C CYS A 17 -4.47 23.23 10.63
N ARG A 18 -3.95 24.47 10.50
CA ARG A 18 -4.77 25.58 9.95
C ARG A 18 -5.39 25.14 8.60
N GLY A 19 -6.70 24.95 8.60
CA GLY A 19 -7.53 24.74 7.41
C GLY A 19 -8.13 23.35 7.16
N CYS A 20 -7.74 22.27 7.86
CA CYS A 20 -7.95 20.92 7.30
C CYS A 20 -8.85 19.93 8.05
N MET A 21 -9.45 20.23 9.21
CA MET A 21 -10.25 19.21 9.92
C MET A 21 -11.63 19.70 10.39
N PRO A 22 -12.68 19.42 9.61
CA PRO A 22 -14.07 19.65 9.99
C PRO A 22 -14.48 18.89 11.27
N LYS A 23 -15.31 19.52 12.13
CA LYS A 23 -15.72 19.00 13.46
C LYS A 23 -16.36 17.60 13.43
N ASN A 24 -17.03 17.24 12.34
CA ASN A 24 -17.60 15.91 12.12
C ASN A 24 -16.54 14.81 11.96
N VAL A 25 -15.34 15.14 11.47
CA VAL A 25 -14.22 14.19 11.34
C VAL A 25 -13.64 13.85 12.72
N GLN A 26 -13.55 14.84 13.63
CA GLN A 26 -13.13 14.62 15.02
C GLN A 26 -14.10 13.70 15.78
N LEU A 27 -15.41 13.94 15.65
CA LEU A 27 -16.45 13.12 16.28
C LEU A 27 -16.47 11.69 15.74
N ASN A 28 -16.29 11.51 14.43
CA ASN A 28 -16.22 10.18 13.83
C ASN A 28 -14.96 9.41 14.23
N PHE A 29 -13.81 10.09 14.40
CA PHE A 29 -12.58 9.47 14.90
C PHE A 29 -12.76 8.93 16.33
N LEU A 30 -13.39 9.72 17.21
CA LEU A 30 -13.69 9.31 18.59
C LEU A 30 -14.68 8.15 18.66
N ARG A 31 -15.73 8.16 17.82
CA ARG A 31 -16.71 7.06 17.73
C ARG A 31 -16.10 5.75 17.26
N LYS A 32 -15.10 5.83 16.36
CA LYS A 32 -14.46 4.66 15.74
C LYS A 32 -13.39 4.02 16.62
N ILE A 33 -12.78 4.79 17.53
CA ILE A 33 -11.89 4.27 18.58
C ILE A 33 -12.68 3.48 19.65
N HIS A 34 -13.92 3.87 19.92
CA HIS A 34 -14.76 3.17 20.90
C HIS A 34 -15.21 1.77 20.45
N ASN A 35 -15.20 1.49 19.15
CA ASN A 35 -15.48 0.17 18.60
C ASN A 35 -14.16 -0.60 18.39
N GLU A 36 -13.77 -1.38 19.40
CA GLU A 36 -12.56 -2.21 19.39
C GLU A 36 -12.67 -3.38 18.39
N HIS A 37 -12.27 -3.13 17.15
CA HIS A 37 -11.76 -4.16 16.21
C HIS A 37 -10.96 -3.57 15.03
N GLU A 38 -10.79 -2.25 14.97
CA GLU A 38 -10.31 -1.53 13.79
C GLU A 38 -9.03 -0.69 14.01
N SER A 39 -8.24 -0.90 15.07
CA SER A 39 -7.08 -0.02 15.34
C SER A 39 -6.02 -0.01 14.23
N SER A 40 -5.82 -1.14 13.52
CA SER A 40 -4.95 -1.21 12.34
C SER A 40 -5.53 -0.47 11.14
N LYS A 41 -6.87 -0.46 11.00
CA LYS A 41 -7.57 0.27 9.93
C LYS A 41 -7.64 1.77 10.19
N THR A 42 -7.73 2.20 11.46
CA THR A 42 -7.88 3.62 11.81
C THR A 42 -6.59 4.42 11.62
N SER A 43 -5.40 3.83 11.80
CA SER A 43 -4.13 4.52 11.52
C SER A 43 -3.95 4.79 10.02
N SER A 44 -4.30 3.83 9.15
CA SER A 44 -4.19 3.98 7.70
C SER A 44 -5.16 5.02 7.14
N ILE A 45 -6.29 5.27 7.81
CA ILE A 45 -7.31 6.24 7.39
C ILE A 45 -7.02 7.67 7.88
N SER A 46 -6.22 7.84 8.94
CA SER A 46 -6.06 9.12 9.64
C SER A 46 -4.84 9.96 9.20
N ARG A 47 -4.03 9.49 8.24
CA ARG A 47 -2.74 10.10 7.84
C ARG A 47 -1.79 10.34 9.03
N ILE A 48 -1.93 9.57 10.10
CA ILE A 48 -1.07 9.67 11.28
C ILE A 48 0.15 8.79 11.03
N PRO A 49 1.37 9.33 11.03
CA PRO A 49 2.57 8.52 10.83
C PRO A 49 2.74 7.55 12.00
N PHE A 50 3.24 6.33 11.74
CA PHE A 50 3.39 5.32 12.80
C PHE A 50 4.30 5.76 13.96
N VAL A 51 5.20 6.72 13.74
CA VAL A 51 6.03 7.32 14.81
C VAL A 51 5.19 7.99 15.89
N ALA A 52 3.96 8.42 15.58
CA ALA A 52 3.06 9.00 16.56
C ALA A 52 2.68 8.00 17.65
N ALA A 53 2.63 6.69 17.35
CA ALA A 53 2.29 5.66 18.32
C ALA A 53 3.29 5.56 19.49
N ASP A 54 4.55 5.94 19.26
CA ASP A 54 5.59 5.92 20.30
C ASP A 54 5.60 7.20 21.14
N SER A 55 4.94 8.26 20.68
CA SER A 55 4.89 9.57 21.35
C SER A 55 4.21 9.47 22.71
N LEU A 56 4.79 10.14 23.73
CA LEU A 56 4.18 10.22 25.05
C LEU A 56 2.82 10.89 25.00
N TYR A 57 2.65 11.92 24.15
CA TYR A 57 1.37 12.58 23.92
C TYR A 57 0.29 11.63 23.40
N PHE A 58 0.64 10.69 22.52
CA PHE A 58 -0.31 9.72 22.00
C PHE A 58 -0.69 8.68 23.05
N LYS A 59 0.27 8.28 23.90
CA LYS A 59 0.02 7.37 25.04
C LYS A 59 -0.88 8.03 26.08
N ASP A 60 -0.61 9.29 26.42
CA ASP A 60 -1.43 10.04 27.38
C ASP A 60 -2.83 10.29 26.82
N PHE A 61 -2.94 10.64 25.54
CA PHE A 61 -4.22 10.78 24.85
C PHE A 61 -5.03 9.48 24.87
N THR A 62 -4.43 8.36 24.45
CA THR A 62 -5.13 7.06 24.43
C THR A 62 -5.55 6.62 25.83
N LYS A 63 -4.70 6.82 26.85
CA LYS A 63 -5.05 6.55 28.26
C LYS A 63 -6.17 7.46 28.79
N SER A 64 -6.23 8.71 28.34
CA SER A 64 -7.33 9.61 28.72
C SER A 64 -8.67 9.20 28.10
N LEU A 65 -8.66 8.52 26.95
CA LEU A 65 -9.86 7.96 26.33
C LEU A 65 -10.27 6.63 26.98
N ASN A 66 -9.31 5.76 27.27
CA ASN A 66 -9.51 4.51 27.97
C ASN A 66 -8.26 4.19 28.80
N SER A 67 -8.38 4.28 30.13
CA SER A 67 -7.24 4.09 31.04
C SER A 67 -6.69 2.66 31.05
N GLY A 68 -7.50 1.68 30.64
CA GLY A 68 -7.09 0.28 30.50
C GLY A 68 -6.44 -0.05 29.15
N TYR A 69 -6.53 0.86 28.16
CA TYR A 69 -5.98 0.63 26.84
C TYR A 69 -4.47 0.85 26.81
N ASN A 70 -3.73 -0.15 26.32
CA ASN A 70 -2.29 -0.05 26.11
C ASN A 70 -2.00 -0.04 24.61
N PRO A 71 -1.66 1.12 24.00
CA PRO A 71 -1.41 1.20 22.57
C PRO A 71 -0.19 0.33 22.21
N SER A 72 -0.32 -0.42 21.10
CA SER A 72 0.80 -1.16 20.55
C SER A 72 1.93 -0.22 20.14
N LYS A 73 3.17 -0.65 20.33
CA LYS A 73 4.35 0.09 19.88
C LYS A 73 4.35 0.20 18.37
N ARG A 74 5.02 1.23 17.83
CA ARG A 74 5.24 1.39 16.38
C ARG A 74 5.77 0.11 15.74
N THR A 75 6.72 -0.56 16.37
CA THR A 75 7.32 -1.79 15.84
C THR A 75 6.30 -2.90 15.69
N ALA A 76 5.47 -3.14 16.71
CA ALA A 76 4.42 -4.14 16.66
C ALA A 76 3.38 -3.84 15.57
N PHE A 77 3.04 -2.57 15.34
CA PHE A 77 2.19 -2.19 14.22
C PHE A 77 2.86 -2.46 12.87
N ALA A 78 4.09 -1.97 12.69
CA ALA A 78 4.79 -2.01 11.42
C ALA A 78 5.18 -3.43 10.99
N THR A 79 5.41 -4.34 11.93
CA THR A 79 5.72 -5.75 11.65
C THR A 79 4.48 -6.60 11.90
N THR A 80 4.21 -7.00 13.14
CA THR A 80 3.20 -8.02 13.47
C THR A 80 1.82 -7.77 12.86
N HIS A 81 1.29 -6.54 12.99
CA HIS A 81 -0.06 -6.25 12.51
C HIS A 81 -0.11 -6.10 10.99
N LEU A 82 0.80 -5.33 10.40
CA LEU A 82 0.84 -5.14 8.94
C LEU A 82 1.23 -6.42 8.20
N ASP A 83 2.22 -7.18 8.70
CA ASP A 83 2.63 -8.45 8.11
C ASP A 83 1.50 -9.47 8.18
N GLY A 84 0.75 -9.52 9.29
CA GLY A 84 -0.43 -10.38 9.43
C GLY A 84 -1.53 -10.01 8.44
N GLU A 85 -1.87 -8.72 8.31
CA GLU A 85 -2.85 -8.24 7.34
C GLU A 85 -2.38 -8.46 5.89
N LEU A 86 -1.10 -8.23 5.62
CA LEU A 86 -0.49 -8.48 4.31
C LEU A 86 -0.56 -9.95 3.94
N ALA A 87 -0.25 -10.86 4.86
CA ALA A 87 -0.37 -12.30 4.63
C ALA A 87 -1.83 -12.69 4.35
N ASN A 88 -2.77 -12.17 5.13
CA ASN A 88 -4.20 -12.41 4.93
C ASN A 88 -4.70 -11.90 3.56
N ILE A 89 -4.29 -10.71 3.15
CA ILE A 89 -4.63 -10.14 1.85
C ILE A 89 -3.97 -10.94 0.73
N THR A 90 -2.70 -11.31 0.88
CA THR A 90 -1.95 -12.12 -0.10
C THR A 90 -2.65 -13.46 -0.34
N LEU A 91 -3.02 -14.18 0.72
CA LEU A 91 -3.79 -15.43 0.61
C LEU A 91 -5.13 -15.25 -0.10
N LYS A 92 -5.83 -14.14 0.16
CA LYS A 92 -7.09 -13.82 -0.54
C LYS A 92 -6.87 -13.54 -2.02
N ILE A 93 -5.80 -12.83 -2.38
CA ILE A 93 -5.43 -12.54 -3.77
C ILE A 93 -5.04 -13.84 -4.47
N GLU A 94 -4.15 -14.65 -3.89
CA GLU A 94 -3.71 -15.92 -4.44
C GLU A 94 -4.88 -16.87 -4.68
N LYS A 95 -5.84 -16.99 -3.74
CA LYS A 95 -7.07 -17.78 -3.94
C LYS A 95 -7.92 -17.30 -5.10
N LYS A 96 -7.97 -15.98 -5.36
CA LYS A 96 -8.71 -15.43 -6.51
C LYS A 96 -7.95 -15.70 -7.82
N LEU A 97 -6.66 -15.44 -7.85
CA LEU A 97 -5.80 -15.69 -9.02
C LEU A 97 -5.65 -17.19 -9.35
N ALA A 98 -5.81 -18.06 -8.35
CA ALA A 98 -5.83 -19.51 -8.54
C ALA A 98 -6.94 -19.95 -9.50
N LYS A 99 -8.11 -19.29 -9.43
CA LYS A 99 -9.31 -19.62 -10.22
C LYS A 99 -9.43 -18.81 -11.51
N ALA A 100 -8.81 -17.63 -11.55
CA ALA A 100 -8.86 -16.73 -12.70
C ALA A 100 -8.01 -17.24 -13.88
N LYS A 101 -8.44 -16.89 -15.09
CA LYS A 101 -7.73 -17.08 -16.36
C LYS A 101 -7.75 -15.76 -17.12
N ASN A 102 -7.03 -15.70 -18.24
CA ASN A 102 -6.94 -14.52 -19.10
C ASN A 102 -6.48 -13.27 -18.32
N LEU A 103 -5.49 -13.48 -17.45
CA LEU A 103 -4.89 -12.42 -16.65
C LEU A 103 -4.03 -11.51 -17.51
N THR A 104 -3.92 -10.26 -17.11
CA THR A 104 -2.97 -9.30 -17.69
C THR A 104 -1.98 -8.87 -16.62
N LEU A 105 -0.69 -8.99 -16.91
CA LEU A 105 0.36 -8.45 -16.05
C LEU A 105 0.70 -7.04 -16.55
N CYS A 106 0.45 -6.03 -15.71
CA CYS A 106 0.89 -4.67 -15.95
C CYS A 106 2.14 -4.39 -15.13
N VAL A 107 3.17 -3.87 -15.77
CA VAL A 107 4.41 -3.44 -15.12
C VAL A 107 4.55 -1.94 -15.31
N ASP A 108 4.76 -1.23 -14.21
CA ASP A 108 4.97 0.21 -14.23
C ASP A 108 6.13 0.58 -13.30
N GLY A 109 6.98 1.48 -13.77
CA GLY A 109 8.17 1.93 -13.08
C GLY A 109 8.12 3.44 -12.85
N TRP A 110 8.26 3.85 -11.59
CA TRP A 110 8.44 5.27 -11.26
C TRP A 110 9.86 5.52 -10.77
N ALA A 111 10.55 6.47 -11.39
CA ALA A 111 11.87 6.91 -10.96
C ALA A 111 11.81 8.28 -10.28
N SER A 112 12.43 8.40 -9.11
CA SER A 112 12.63 9.67 -8.43
C SER A 112 13.84 10.42 -8.98
N LEU A 113 13.90 11.73 -8.75
CA LEU A 113 15.06 12.58 -9.08
C LEU A 113 16.36 12.11 -8.39
N LEU A 114 16.23 11.35 -7.29
CA LEU A 114 17.33 10.77 -6.54
C LEU A 114 17.75 9.39 -7.07
N LYS A 115 17.30 9.00 -8.27
CA LYS A 115 17.55 7.69 -8.92
C LYS A 115 17.03 6.49 -8.14
N HIS A 116 16.05 6.69 -7.25
CA HIS A 116 15.32 5.57 -6.67
C HIS A 116 14.24 5.18 -7.66
N SER A 117 14.23 3.94 -8.13
CA SER A 117 13.19 3.46 -9.04
C SER A 117 12.31 2.46 -8.32
N ILE A 118 11.01 2.69 -8.26
CA ILE A 118 10.05 1.73 -7.71
C ILE A 118 9.34 1.08 -8.88
N TYR A 119 9.41 -0.25 -8.96
CA TYR A 119 8.65 -1.02 -9.94
C TYR A 119 7.46 -1.70 -9.27
N THR A 120 6.32 -1.60 -9.93
CA THR A 120 5.07 -2.21 -9.50
C THR A 120 4.61 -3.22 -10.52
N PHE A 121 4.22 -4.40 -10.03
CA PHE A 121 3.67 -5.49 -10.83
C PHE A 121 2.22 -5.66 -10.42
N VAL A 122 1.32 -5.26 -11.31
CA VAL A 122 -0.11 -5.28 -11.10
C VAL A 122 -0.72 -6.39 -11.94
N ILE A 123 -1.52 -7.25 -11.32
CA ILE A 123 -2.27 -8.28 -12.03
C ILE A 123 -3.71 -7.80 -12.18
N MET A 124 -4.16 -7.69 -13.42
CA MET A 124 -5.53 -7.38 -13.78
C MET A 124 -6.29 -8.65 -14.17
N THR A 125 -7.50 -8.83 -13.63
CA THR A 125 -8.39 -9.93 -14.00
C THR A 125 -9.40 -9.50 -15.08
N PRO A 126 -10.04 -10.45 -15.79
CA PRO A 126 -11.09 -10.14 -16.77
C PRO A 126 -12.25 -9.31 -16.20
N GLU A 127 -12.54 -9.45 -14.90
CA GLU A 127 -13.55 -8.68 -14.18
C GLU A 127 -13.05 -7.27 -13.79
N ARG A 128 -11.95 -6.81 -14.38
CA ARG A 128 -11.33 -5.49 -14.17
C ARG A 128 -10.88 -5.23 -12.73
N LYS A 129 -10.60 -6.27 -11.95
CA LYS A 129 -9.98 -6.13 -10.63
C LYS A 129 -8.47 -6.05 -10.79
N GLN A 130 -7.84 -5.12 -10.06
CA GLN A 130 -6.41 -4.88 -10.09
C GLN A 130 -5.80 -5.21 -8.74
N TYR A 131 -4.71 -5.97 -8.75
CA TYR A 131 -3.98 -6.35 -7.54
C TYR A 131 -2.53 -5.94 -7.69
N ILE A 132 -2.03 -5.09 -6.79
CA ILE A 132 -0.59 -4.87 -6.63
C ILE A 132 -0.02 -6.17 -6.07
N TYR A 133 0.59 -6.96 -6.95
CA TYR A 133 1.06 -8.30 -6.61
C TYR A 133 2.48 -8.29 -6.08
N PHE A 134 3.30 -7.36 -6.59
CA PHE A 134 4.68 -7.22 -6.19
C PHE A 134 5.12 -5.76 -6.35
N LEU A 135 5.93 -5.28 -5.41
CA LEU A 135 6.54 -3.96 -5.44
C LEU A 135 8.02 -4.13 -5.09
N GLU A 136 8.90 -3.57 -5.91
CA GLU A 136 10.35 -3.64 -5.72
C GLU A 136 10.95 -2.24 -5.73
N ASP A 137 11.74 -1.92 -4.71
CA ASP A 137 12.62 -0.77 -4.71
C ASP A 137 13.94 -1.12 -5.40
N MET A 138 14.18 -0.48 -6.53
CA MET A 138 15.35 -0.65 -7.38
C MET A 138 16.30 0.52 -7.15
N LEU A 139 16.90 0.55 -5.96
CA LEU A 139 18.03 1.41 -5.66
C LEU A 139 19.21 1.01 -6.55
N SER A 140 19.60 1.89 -7.49
CA SER A 140 20.80 1.80 -8.36
C SER A 140 20.90 0.67 -9.40
N PHE A 141 20.09 -0.39 -9.36
CA PHE A 141 20.04 -1.44 -10.42
C PHE A 141 19.17 -1.04 -11.63
N SER A 142 18.77 0.23 -11.67
CA SER A 142 17.95 0.84 -12.70
C SER A 142 18.57 0.62 -14.09
N HIS A 143 17.75 0.14 -15.02
CA HIS A 143 17.94 0.20 -16.49
C HIS A 143 18.60 -1.00 -17.21
N THR A 144 18.47 -2.24 -16.72
CA THR A 144 18.59 -3.38 -17.66
C THR A 144 17.23 -4.03 -17.86
N ALA A 145 16.74 -4.01 -19.10
CA ALA A 145 15.56 -4.76 -19.54
C ALA A 145 15.58 -6.21 -19.03
N ASN A 146 16.78 -6.81 -18.94
CA ASN A 146 17.02 -8.14 -18.39
C ASN A 146 16.55 -8.31 -16.93
N PHE A 147 16.67 -7.30 -16.08
CA PHE A 147 16.22 -7.41 -14.68
C PHE A 147 14.69 -7.39 -14.58
N ASN A 148 14.04 -6.47 -15.29
CA ASN A 148 12.58 -6.40 -15.34
C ASN A 148 12.03 -7.69 -15.93
N ALA A 149 12.62 -8.19 -17.01
CA ALA A 149 12.31 -9.49 -17.58
C ALA A 149 12.39 -10.62 -16.56
N LYS A 150 13.49 -10.71 -15.78
CA LYS A 150 13.62 -11.73 -14.71
C LYS A 150 12.52 -11.62 -13.65
N LYS A 151 12.15 -10.41 -13.23
CA LYS A 151 11.08 -10.21 -12.23
C LYS A 151 9.70 -10.54 -12.81
N MET A 152 9.42 -10.17 -14.06
CA MET A 152 8.20 -10.56 -14.77
C MET A 152 8.07 -12.08 -14.86
N VAL A 153 9.15 -12.77 -15.27
CA VAL A 153 9.21 -14.24 -15.28
C VAL A 153 8.87 -14.81 -13.91
N LYS A 154 9.44 -14.28 -12.81
CA LYS A 154 9.13 -14.76 -11.46
C LYS A 154 7.64 -14.63 -11.11
N VAL A 155 7.01 -13.52 -11.48
CA VAL A 155 5.56 -13.31 -11.26
C VAL A 155 4.74 -14.31 -12.09
N LEU A 156 5.07 -14.46 -13.38
CA LEU A 156 4.40 -15.38 -14.30
C LEU A 156 4.50 -16.83 -13.79
N GLU A 157 5.69 -17.29 -13.42
CA GLU A 157 5.90 -18.65 -12.90
C GLU A 157 5.19 -18.88 -11.57
N LYS A 158 5.18 -17.89 -10.66
CA LYS A 158 4.51 -18.01 -9.36
C LYS A 158 2.99 -18.16 -9.51
N VAL A 159 2.37 -17.43 -10.44
CA VAL A 159 0.90 -17.46 -10.65
C VAL A 159 0.48 -18.57 -11.61
N GLY A 160 1.34 -18.91 -12.57
CA GLY A 160 1.13 -19.86 -13.64
C GLY A 160 1.08 -19.14 -15.01
N PRO A 161 2.10 -19.29 -15.87
CA PRO A 161 2.22 -18.46 -17.08
C PRO A 161 1.07 -18.69 -18.07
N LYS A 162 0.52 -19.91 -18.15
CA LYS A 162 -0.65 -20.26 -18.99
C LYS A 162 -1.94 -19.53 -18.61
N LYS A 163 -1.98 -18.83 -17.47
CA LYS A 163 -3.13 -18.02 -17.06
C LYS A 163 -3.10 -16.62 -17.64
N PHE A 164 -1.95 -16.16 -18.12
CA PHE A 164 -1.80 -14.83 -18.67
C PHE A 164 -2.11 -14.82 -20.15
N PHE A 165 -2.88 -13.82 -20.55
CA PHE A 165 -3.18 -13.52 -21.95
C PHE A 165 -2.27 -12.41 -22.48
N ALA A 166 -1.95 -11.43 -21.64
CA ALA A 166 -1.18 -10.27 -22.05
C ALA A 166 -0.25 -9.74 -20.97
N ILE A 167 0.75 -8.99 -21.41
CA ILE A 167 1.66 -8.20 -20.58
C ILE A 167 1.61 -6.76 -21.10
N ILE A 168 1.40 -5.80 -20.21
CA ILE A 168 1.46 -4.37 -20.51
C ILE A 168 2.69 -3.78 -19.81
N THR A 169 3.59 -3.17 -20.57
CA THR A 169 4.83 -2.59 -20.03
C THR A 169 5.33 -1.47 -20.93
N ASP A 170 6.06 -0.52 -20.37
CA ASP A 170 6.80 0.53 -21.08
C ASP A 170 8.21 0.05 -21.51
N VAL A 171 8.80 -0.88 -20.76
CA VAL A 171 10.07 -1.55 -21.09
C VAL A 171 9.90 -2.78 -21.98
N GLU A 172 11.01 -3.36 -22.45
CA GLU A 172 11.02 -4.61 -23.21
C GLU A 172 10.31 -5.76 -22.46
N SER A 173 9.41 -6.44 -23.17
CA SER A 173 8.60 -7.55 -22.63
C SER A 173 9.31 -8.89 -22.75
N VAL A 174 8.92 -9.86 -21.91
CA VAL A 174 9.41 -11.27 -21.97
C VAL A 174 8.74 -12.13 -23.04
N ALA A 175 8.25 -11.52 -24.13
CA ALA A 175 7.46 -12.18 -25.17
C ALA A 175 8.19 -13.37 -25.80
N ASP A 176 9.51 -13.27 -25.99
CA ASP A 176 10.30 -14.34 -26.60
C ASP A 176 10.25 -15.64 -25.80
N LYS A 177 10.10 -15.56 -24.47
CA LYS A 177 9.99 -16.74 -23.60
C LYS A 177 8.58 -17.32 -23.56
N TYR A 178 7.56 -16.50 -23.77
CA TYR A 178 6.16 -16.91 -23.71
C TYR A 178 5.42 -16.36 -24.93
N SER A 179 5.65 -16.97 -26.09
CA SER A 179 5.13 -16.51 -27.39
C SER A 179 3.61 -16.43 -27.48
N TYR A 180 2.88 -17.12 -26.59
CA TYR A 180 1.43 -17.08 -26.49
C TYR A 180 0.88 -15.93 -25.62
N ILE A 181 1.75 -15.20 -24.91
CA ILE A 181 1.38 -14.03 -24.11
C ILE A 181 1.59 -12.80 -24.97
N LEU A 182 0.53 -12.02 -25.18
CA LEU A 182 0.58 -10.82 -26.01
C LEU A 182 1.39 -9.71 -25.33
N PRO A 183 2.50 -9.24 -25.93
CA PRO A 183 3.18 -8.05 -25.45
C PRO A 183 2.45 -6.79 -25.94
N ILE A 184 2.01 -5.97 -25.01
CA ILE A 184 1.33 -4.70 -25.28
C ILE A 184 2.20 -3.58 -24.71
N ARG A 185 2.52 -2.59 -25.54
CA ARG A 185 3.22 -1.38 -25.06
C ARG A 185 2.25 -0.48 -24.30
N CYS A 186 2.71 0.07 -23.18
CA CYS A 186 1.94 1.06 -22.42
C CYS A 186 1.63 2.31 -23.27
N ILE A 187 0.36 2.70 -23.39
CA ILE A 187 -0.05 3.90 -24.13
C ILE A 187 0.30 5.18 -23.37
N ALA A 188 0.24 5.17 -22.03
CA ALA A 188 0.55 6.33 -21.22
C ALA A 188 1.99 6.80 -21.46
N TYR A 189 2.92 5.86 -21.60
CA TYR A 189 4.31 6.15 -21.98
C TYR A 189 4.41 6.87 -23.34
N LYS A 190 3.61 6.46 -24.34
CA LYS A 190 3.60 7.11 -25.67
C LYS A 190 3.00 8.52 -25.67
N VAL A 191 2.19 8.88 -24.68
CA VAL A 191 1.55 10.20 -24.58
C VAL A 191 2.35 11.14 -23.67
N ALA A 192 3.12 10.59 -22.73
CA ALA A 192 3.92 11.34 -21.77
C ALA A 192 5.33 11.70 -22.29
N CYS A 193 5.79 11.09 -23.38
CA CYS A 193 7.01 11.43 -24.10
C CYS A 193 6.69 12.23 -25.36
#